data_AF-A0A947HJ65-F1
#
_entry.id   AF-A0A947HJ65-F1
#
_cell.length_a   1.000
_cell.length_b   1.000
_cell.length_c   1.000
_cell.angle_alpha   90.00
_cell.angle_beta   90.00
_cell.angle_gamma   90.00
#
_symmetry.space_group_name_H-M   'P 1'
#
loop_
_entity.id
_entity.type
_entity.pdbx_description
1 polymer ?
#
loop_
_entity_poly.entity_id
_entity_poly.type
_entity_poly.pdbx_seq_one_letter_code
_entity_poly.pdbx_strand_id
1 'polypeptide(L)'
;MTGAPPDLRTSPRPSWLGYDCRRRFVIGDWLAPSPARIRCNATRCNLDDAPGRYERWAFNDSGFFDTPALAAREWTDSSQDDSEPLLTYAFAMYPALFSTSGVTTVSVDTVVGATLAKVESPITHGFVFLGYDVLAVHAFASVQPQGHQTAVAWSCSPLFCNLMAAEIQTNIYALIGNWNDAVSAAERFGKEEPEPGPYVIIGVWADAPPPIPL
;
A
#
# COMPACT_ATOMS: atom_id res chain seq x y z
N MET A 1 2.32 18.87 19.58
CA MET A 1 2.55 20.03 18.71
C MET A 1 1.42 20.08 17.71
N THR A 2 0.53 21.07 17.76
CA THR A 2 -0.58 21.22 16.79
C THR A 2 -0.09 22.06 15.62
N GLY A 3 0.49 21.41 14.60
CA GLY A 3 0.76 22.05 13.32
C GLY A 3 -0.55 22.42 12.61
N ALA A 4 -0.51 23.41 11.72
CA ALA A 4 -1.65 23.70 10.85
C ALA A 4 -2.00 22.46 10.00
N PRO A 5 -3.29 22.22 9.70
CA PRO A 5 -3.70 21.12 8.83
C PRO A 5 -3.05 21.25 7.45
N PRO A 6 -2.68 20.15 6.78
CA PRO A 6 -2.12 20.19 5.44
C PRO A 6 -3.11 20.77 4.43
N ASP A 7 -2.60 21.47 3.41
CA ASP A 7 -3.41 21.84 2.24
C ASP A 7 -3.56 20.62 1.32
N LEU A 8 -4.72 19.97 1.40
CA LEU A 8 -5.03 18.76 0.63
C LEU A 8 -5.87 19.06 -0.63
N ARG A 9 -6.03 20.33 -1.02
CA ARG A 9 -6.77 20.71 -2.25
C ARG A 9 -6.10 20.19 -3.53
N THR A 10 -4.80 19.94 -3.46
CA THR A 10 -4.02 19.29 -4.51
C THR A 10 -3.20 18.17 -3.90
N SER A 11 -2.92 17.13 -4.69
CA SER A 11 -2.09 16.03 -4.24
C SER A 11 -0.66 16.53 -3.91
N PRO A 12 -0.21 16.41 -2.65
CA PRO A 12 1.16 16.77 -2.29
C PRO A 12 2.15 15.80 -2.93
N ARG A 13 3.44 16.16 -2.95
CA ARG A 13 4.48 15.26 -3.44
C ARG A 13 4.58 14.03 -2.50
N PRO A 14 4.44 12.80 -3.01
CA PRO A 14 4.58 11.61 -2.18
C PRO A 14 6.04 11.23 -1.95
N SER A 15 6.27 10.39 -0.94
CA SER A 15 7.54 9.69 -0.68
C SER A 15 7.44 8.25 -1.18
N TRP A 16 8.39 7.82 -2.02
CA TRP A 16 8.44 6.45 -2.51
C TRP A 16 8.79 5.49 -1.36
N LEU A 17 7.98 4.45 -1.21
CA LEU A 17 8.16 3.40 -0.20
C LEU A 17 9.02 2.26 -0.74
N GLY A 18 8.77 1.87 -1.99
CA GLY A 18 9.46 0.74 -2.61
C GLY A 18 8.57 0.02 -3.60
N TYR A 19 9.02 -1.19 -3.90
CA TYR A 19 8.43 -2.10 -4.86
C TYR A 19 7.98 -3.37 -4.16
N ASP A 20 6.99 -4.03 -4.74
CA ASP A 20 6.65 -5.40 -4.40
C ASP A 20 6.31 -6.18 -5.65
N CYS A 21 6.50 -7.48 -5.60
CA CYS A 21 6.04 -8.38 -6.62
C CYS A 21 5.03 -9.32 -5.97
N ARG A 22 3.97 -9.68 -6.69
CA ARG A 22 2.98 -10.64 -6.20
C ARG A 22 2.18 -11.22 -7.34
N ARG A 23 1.57 -12.37 -7.07
CA ARG A 23 0.60 -12.99 -7.97
C ARG A 23 -0.65 -12.13 -8.07
N ARG A 24 -1.27 -12.18 -9.24
CA ARG A 24 -2.58 -11.56 -9.47
C ARG A 24 -3.62 -12.21 -8.55
N PHE A 25 -4.41 -11.38 -7.87
CA PHE A 25 -5.55 -11.85 -7.08
C PHE A 25 -6.84 -11.36 -7.75
N VAL A 26 -7.65 -12.31 -8.24
CA VAL A 26 -8.96 -12.03 -8.87
C VAL A 26 -10.03 -11.93 -7.79
N ILE A 27 -10.77 -10.83 -7.81
CA ILE A 27 -11.87 -10.55 -6.90
C ILE A 27 -13.14 -11.14 -7.52
N GLY A 28 -13.83 -12.00 -6.76
CA GLY A 28 -15.14 -12.55 -7.15
C GLY A 28 -16.30 -11.62 -6.81
N ASP A 29 -17.53 -12.09 -7.02
CA ASP A 29 -18.75 -11.28 -6.88
C ASP A 29 -19.08 -10.84 -5.45
N TRP A 30 -18.35 -11.35 -4.46
CA TRP A 30 -18.57 -11.03 -3.04
C TRP A 30 -18.28 -9.57 -2.67
N LEU A 31 -17.59 -8.81 -3.53
CA LEU A 31 -17.33 -7.37 -3.33
C LEU A 31 -18.36 -6.48 -4.05
N ALA A 32 -19.45 -7.03 -4.59
CA ALA A 32 -20.52 -6.24 -5.18
C ALA A 32 -21.11 -5.22 -4.16
N PRO A 33 -21.48 -4.00 -4.58
CA PRO A 33 -21.59 -3.52 -5.97
C PRO A 33 -20.29 -2.94 -6.56
N SER A 34 -19.13 -3.17 -5.95
CA SER A 34 -17.85 -2.64 -6.45
C SER A 34 -17.55 -3.10 -7.89
N PRO A 35 -17.00 -2.22 -8.75
CA PRO A 35 -16.48 -2.62 -10.05
C PRO A 35 -15.13 -3.33 -9.97
N ALA A 36 -14.54 -3.49 -8.77
CA ALA A 36 -13.27 -4.15 -8.57
C ALA A 36 -13.30 -5.60 -9.09
N ARG A 37 -12.23 -6.00 -9.78
CA ARG A 37 -12.03 -7.34 -10.36
C ARG A 37 -10.66 -7.90 -10.03
N ILE A 38 -9.69 -7.03 -9.75
CA ILE A 38 -8.33 -7.41 -9.39
C ILE A 38 -7.97 -6.63 -8.14
N ARG A 39 -7.31 -7.29 -7.19
CA ARG A 39 -6.78 -6.61 -6.01
C ARG A 39 -5.38 -6.10 -6.30
N CYS A 40 -5.20 -4.78 -6.25
CA CYS A 40 -3.89 -4.12 -6.39
C CYS A 40 -3.50 -3.26 -5.17
N ASN A 41 -4.25 -3.34 -4.07
CA ASN A 41 -4.04 -2.56 -2.84
C ASN A 41 -2.64 -2.78 -2.22
N ALA A 42 -2.16 -1.91 -1.34
CA ALA A 42 -0.78 -1.96 -0.86
C ALA A 42 -0.55 -2.96 0.29
N THR A 43 -1.61 -3.55 0.86
CA THR A 43 -1.47 -4.49 1.98
C THR A 43 -1.30 -5.94 1.56
N ARG A 44 -0.58 -6.68 2.42
CA ARG A 44 -0.39 -8.13 2.32
C ARG A 44 -1.41 -8.95 3.10
N CYS A 45 -2.37 -8.30 3.78
CA CYS A 45 -3.39 -9.02 4.54
C CYS A 45 -4.11 -10.02 3.62
N ASN A 46 -4.11 -11.31 3.95
CA ASN A 46 -4.69 -12.39 3.15
C ASN A 46 -4.05 -12.60 1.76
N LEU A 47 -2.77 -12.24 1.58
CA LEU A 47 -1.99 -12.61 0.41
C LEU A 47 -0.86 -13.54 0.83
N ASP A 48 -0.53 -14.49 -0.03
CA ASP A 48 0.67 -15.28 0.12
C ASP A 48 1.90 -14.39 -0.06
N ASP A 49 2.82 -14.44 0.90
CA ASP A 49 4.14 -13.87 0.75
C ASP A 49 5.07 -14.85 0.03
N ALA A 50 6.10 -14.31 -0.63
CA ALA A 50 7.19 -15.12 -1.15
C ALA A 50 7.76 -16.02 -0.02
N PRO A 51 7.85 -17.34 -0.20
CA PRO A 51 8.43 -18.23 0.80
C PRO A 51 9.81 -17.77 1.26
N GLY A 52 10.03 -17.68 2.58
CA GLY A 52 11.31 -17.28 3.14
C GLY A 52 11.57 -15.75 3.16
N ARG A 53 10.58 -14.92 2.81
CA ARG A 53 10.73 -13.45 2.71
C ARG A 53 11.28 -12.82 3.99
N TYR A 54 10.71 -13.19 5.14
CA TYR A 54 11.08 -12.61 6.42
C TYR A 54 12.43 -13.13 6.93
N GLU A 55 12.79 -14.35 6.56
CA GLU A 55 14.07 -14.97 6.86
C GLU A 55 15.22 -14.31 6.09
N ARG A 56 14.96 -13.88 4.84
CA ARG A 56 15.95 -13.19 3.99
C ARG A 56 16.07 -11.71 4.30
N TRP A 57 14.98 -11.07 4.72
CA TRP A 57 14.94 -9.64 5.07
C TRP A 57 15.52 -8.72 3.98
N ALA A 58 15.23 -9.01 2.71
CA ALA A 58 15.76 -8.23 1.58
C ALA A 58 15.00 -6.91 1.31
N PHE A 59 14.01 -6.56 2.15
CA PHE A 59 13.21 -5.34 2.06
C PHE A 59 13.77 -4.21 2.93
N ASN A 60 13.44 -2.97 2.58
CA ASN A 60 13.84 -1.77 3.30
C ASN A 60 12.99 -1.53 4.56
N ASP A 61 13.25 -0.44 5.28
CA ASP A 61 12.56 -0.12 6.54
C ASP A 61 11.05 0.10 6.40
N SER A 62 10.55 0.33 5.19
CA SER A 62 9.12 0.37 4.90
C SER A 62 8.53 -1.00 4.56
N GLY A 63 9.29 -2.10 4.61
CA GLY A 63 8.79 -3.44 4.29
C GLY A 63 8.63 -3.75 2.80
N PHE A 64 9.06 -2.83 1.93
CA PHE A 64 9.08 -2.96 0.46
C PHE A 64 10.52 -3.10 -0.07
N PHE A 65 10.69 -3.53 -1.31
CA PHE A 65 12.02 -3.63 -1.92
C PHE A 65 12.47 -2.30 -2.54
N ASP A 66 13.77 -2.03 -2.56
CA ASP A 66 14.30 -0.78 -3.11
C ASP A 66 14.24 -0.71 -4.63
N THR A 67 14.16 -1.85 -5.33
CA THR A 67 14.12 -1.92 -6.79
C THR A 67 13.13 -2.96 -7.30
N PRO A 68 12.59 -2.79 -8.53
CA PRO A 68 11.76 -3.81 -9.19
C PRO A 68 12.46 -5.17 -9.31
N ALA A 69 13.76 -5.17 -9.62
CA ALA A 69 14.55 -6.38 -9.81
C ALA A 69 14.69 -7.20 -8.52
N LEU A 70 14.88 -6.54 -7.37
CA LEU A 70 14.88 -7.20 -6.07
C LEU A 70 13.50 -7.79 -5.76
N ALA A 71 12.43 -7.04 -6.02
CA ALA A 71 11.07 -7.53 -5.80
C ALA A 71 10.74 -8.80 -6.62
N ALA A 72 11.10 -8.82 -7.90
CA ALA A 72 10.87 -9.95 -8.78
C ALA A 72 11.68 -11.21 -8.36
N ARG A 73 12.95 -11.01 -7.97
CA ARG A 73 13.85 -12.10 -7.57
C ARG A 73 13.32 -12.92 -6.39
N GLU A 74 12.61 -12.28 -5.47
CA GLU A 74 12.10 -12.95 -4.27
C GLU A 74 11.07 -14.05 -4.57
N TRP A 75 10.38 -13.96 -5.71
CA TRP A 75 9.44 -14.98 -6.15
C TRP A 75 10.08 -16.05 -7.03
N THR A 76 11.14 -15.74 -7.78
CA THR A 76 11.81 -16.72 -8.65
C THR A 76 12.53 -17.83 -7.86
N ASP A 77 12.91 -17.55 -6.62
CA ASP A 77 13.53 -18.55 -5.73
C ASP A 77 12.48 -19.44 -5.03
N SER A 78 11.18 -19.23 -5.31
CA SER A 78 10.08 -20.01 -4.72
C SER A 78 9.56 -21.08 -5.67
N SER A 79 9.57 -22.34 -5.23
CA SER A 79 9.21 -23.52 -6.04
C SER A 79 7.70 -23.72 -6.23
N GLN A 80 6.91 -22.65 -6.36
CA GLN A 80 5.46 -22.74 -6.45
C GLN A 80 4.95 -22.54 -7.88
N ASP A 81 3.84 -23.20 -8.22
CA ASP A 81 3.11 -23.18 -9.48
C ASP A 81 3.19 -21.83 -10.22
N ASP A 82 3.91 -21.79 -11.35
CA ASP A 82 4.23 -20.61 -12.17
C ASP A 82 3.08 -20.21 -13.13
N SER A 83 1.89 -20.78 -12.99
CA SER A 83 0.81 -20.58 -13.96
C SER A 83 0.21 -19.17 -13.99
N GLU A 84 0.28 -18.41 -12.88
CA GLU A 84 -0.19 -17.03 -12.84
C GLU A 84 0.96 -16.03 -12.97
N PRO A 85 0.83 -14.99 -13.82
CA PRO A 85 1.87 -14.00 -13.97
C PRO A 85 2.10 -13.24 -12.67
N LEU A 86 3.38 -13.07 -12.34
CA LEU A 86 3.82 -12.13 -11.33
C LEU A 86 3.67 -10.70 -11.85
N LEU A 87 3.17 -9.82 -10.99
CA LEU A 87 2.97 -8.41 -11.27
C LEU A 87 3.83 -7.59 -10.33
N THR A 88 4.58 -6.63 -10.87
CA THR A 88 5.40 -5.73 -10.08
C THR A 88 4.65 -4.45 -9.80
N TYR A 89 4.58 -4.09 -8.53
CA TYR A 89 3.94 -2.88 -8.05
C TYR A 89 4.96 -1.93 -7.44
N ALA A 90 4.66 -0.63 -7.47
CA ALA A 90 5.39 0.38 -6.75
C ALA A 90 4.44 1.21 -5.89
N PHE A 91 4.92 1.66 -4.73
CA PHE A 91 4.11 2.32 -3.72
C PHE A 91 4.72 3.63 -3.26
N ALA A 92 3.87 4.63 -3.02
CA ALA A 92 4.28 5.91 -2.47
C ALA A 92 3.30 6.40 -1.41
N MET A 93 3.80 6.93 -0.30
CA MET A 93 2.98 7.51 0.76
C MET A 93 2.83 9.01 0.58
N TYR A 94 1.60 9.52 0.71
CA TYR A 94 1.34 10.95 0.77
C TYR A 94 1.47 11.45 2.22
N PRO A 95 2.06 12.64 2.47
CA PRO A 95 2.46 13.13 3.80
C PRO A 95 1.28 13.63 4.67
N ALA A 96 0.25 12.81 4.85
CA ALA A 96 -0.90 13.11 5.68
C ALA A 96 -1.30 11.87 6.50
N LEU A 97 -1.58 12.11 7.78
CA LEU A 97 -2.05 11.10 8.74
C LEU A 97 -3.46 11.47 9.18
N PHE A 98 -4.39 10.54 8.99
CA PHE A 98 -5.81 10.73 9.29
C PHE A 98 -6.18 9.93 10.54
N SER A 99 -6.80 10.60 11.51
CA SER A 99 -7.14 10.01 12.81
C SER A 99 -8.42 10.64 13.36
N THR A 100 -8.92 10.10 14.47
CA THR A 100 -10.06 10.65 15.21
C THR A 100 -9.78 12.07 15.75
N SER A 101 -8.50 12.43 15.90
CA SER A 101 -8.06 13.78 16.31
C SER A 101 -7.96 14.77 15.13
N GLY A 102 -8.30 14.33 13.91
CA GLY A 102 -8.17 15.10 12.68
C GLY A 102 -6.97 14.70 11.82
N VAL A 103 -6.61 15.58 10.91
CA VAL A 103 -5.57 15.35 9.90
C VAL A 103 -4.29 16.11 10.26
N THR A 104 -3.15 15.42 10.26
CA THR A 104 -1.84 16.03 10.50
C THR A 104 -0.89 15.75 9.34
N THR A 105 0.05 16.67 9.09
CA THR A 105 1.16 16.41 8.16
C THR A 105 2.15 15.48 8.82
N VAL A 106 2.61 14.46 8.11
CA VAL A 106 3.60 13.49 8.61
C VAL A 106 4.65 13.17 7.55
N SER A 107 5.86 12.85 7.98
CA SER A 107 6.91 12.34 7.08
C SER A 107 6.88 10.82 7.01
N VAL A 108 7.37 10.23 5.90
CA VAL A 108 7.53 8.78 5.81
C VAL A 108 8.41 8.25 6.92
N ASP A 109 9.52 8.92 7.25
CA ASP A 109 10.45 8.51 8.29
C ASP A 109 9.78 8.42 9.67
N THR A 110 8.88 9.37 9.96
CA THR A 110 8.08 9.36 11.19
C THR A 110 7.10 8.20 11.22
N VAL A 111 6.45 7.91 10.08
CA VAL A 111 5.51 6.79 9.98
C VAL A 111 6.27 5.48 10.15
N VAL A 112 7.33 5.25 9.37
CA VAL A 112 8.14 4.01 9.35
C VAL A 112 9.03 3.83 10.57
N GLY A 113 9.26 4.89 11.35
CA GLY A 113 10.10 4.87 12.55
C GLY A 113 11.61 4.80 12.28
N ALA A 114 12.04 5.02 11.03
CA ALA A 114 13.43 4.95 10.59
C ALA A 114 13.67 5.93 9.43
N THR A 115 14.92 6.26 9.14
CA THR A 115 15.25 7.08 7.96
C THR A 115 15.21 6.21 6.72
N LEU A 116 14.19 6.40 5.88
CA LEU A 116 14.04 5.60 4.68
C LEU A 116 15.06 6.03 3.62
N ALA A 117 15.83 5.07 3.11
CA ALA A 117 16.71 5.31 1.98
C ALA A 117 15.92 5.81 0.76
N LYS A 118 16.54 6.63 -0.09
CA LYS A 118 15.88 7.17 -1.27
C LYS A 118 15.60 6.04 -2.27
N VAL A 119 14.34 5.70 -2.44
CA VAL A 119 13.85 4.80 -3.49
C VAL A 119 13.75 5.55 -4.82
N GLU A 120 14.19 4.94 -5.91
CA GLU A 120 14.04 5.51 -7.25
C GLU A 120 12.56 5.55 -7.66
N SER A 121 12.15 6.61 -8.35
CA SER A 121 10.77 6.76 -8.80
C SER A 121 10.40 5.70 -9.84
N PRO A 122 9.27 4.99 -9.72
CA PRO A 122 8.82 4.01 -10.71
C PRO A 122 8.44 4.65 -12.06
N ILE A 123 8.27 5.97 -12.10
CA ILE A 123 8.03 6.71 -13.35
C ILE A 123 9.23 6.58 -14.30
N THR A 124 10.47 6.52 -13.79
CA THR A 124 11.66 6.30 -14.63
C THR A 124 11.70 4.90 -15.23
N HIS A 125 10.93 3.96 -14.67
CA HIS A 125 10.81 2.57 -15.09
C HIS A 125 9.54 2.30 -15.92
N GLY A 126 8.79 3.34 -16.28
CA GLY A 126 7.61 3.20 -17.15
C GLY A 126 6.35 2.65 -16.46
N PHE A 127 6.32 2.60 -15.13
CA PHE A 127 5.16 2.11 -14.40
C PHE A 127 3.92 3.00 -14.61
N VAL A 128 2.75 2.39 -14.66
CA VAL A 128 1.45 3.05 -14.84
C VAL A 128 0.78 3.24 -13.48
N PHE A 129 0.26 4.45 -13.24
CA PHE A 129 -0.52 4.74 -12.04
C PHE A 129 -1.87 4.04 -12.10
N LEU A 130 -2.20 3.25 -11.07
CA LEU A 130 -3.45 2.51 -11.00
C LEU A 130 -4.51 3.20 -10.15
N GLY A 131 -4.10 3.97 -9.13
CA GLY A 131 -5.01 4.66 -8.22
C GLY A 131 -4.46 4.79 -6.81
N TYR A 132 -5.34 5.17 -5.89
CA TYR A 132 -5.03 5.36 -4.47
C TYR A 132 -5.62 4.25 -3.62
N ASP A 133 -4.88 3.89 -2.59
CA ASP A 133 -5.33 3.06 -1.48
C ASP A 133 -5.27 3.89 -0.19
N VAL A 134 -6.00 3.46 0.83
CA VAL A 134 -5.93 4.05 2.17
C VAL A 134 -5.61 2.94 3.15
N LEU A 135 -4.50 3.09 3.87
CA LEU A 135 -3.99 2.07 4.76
C LEU A 135 -4.07 2.49 6.20
N ALA A 136 -4.52 1.59 7.06
CA ALA A 136 -4.23 1.68 8.48
C ALA A 136 -2.72 1.44 8.71
N VAL A 137 -2.13 2.22 9.61
CA VAL A 137 -0.74 2.09 10.00
C VAL A 137 -0.69 1.73 11.47
N HIS A 138 -0.03 0.61 11.77
CA HIS A 138 0.30 0.26 13.13
C HIS A 138 1.81 0.24 13.31
N ALA A 139 2.26 1.00 14.31
CA ALA A 139 3.60 0.85 14.83
C ALA A 139 3.66 -0.47 15.61
N PHE A 140 3.95 -1.56 14.92
CA PHE A 140 4.40 -2.76 15.60
C PHE A 140 5.92 -2.65 15.73
N ALA A 141 6.38 -2.34 16.94
CA ALA A 141 7.77 -2.61 17.29
C ALA A 141 7.93 -4.13 17.40
N SER A 142 8.17 -4.82 16.28
CA SER A 142 8.66 -6.19 16.35
C SER A 142 10.15 -6.11 16.70
N VAL A 143 10.47 -6.36 17.97
CA VAL A 143 11.86 -6.57 18.39
C VAL A 143 12.24 -7.99 17.98
N GLN A 144 13.02 -8.11 16.91
CA GLN A 144 13.56 -9.40 16.49
C GLN A 144 14.69 -9.85 17.45
N PRO A 145 15.00 -11.16 17.53
CA PRO A 145 16.08 -11.70 18.36
C PRO A 145 17.47 -11.09 18.08
N GLN A 146 17.65 -10.45 16.91
CA GLN A 146 18.90 -9.82 16.46
C GLN A 146 18.92 -8.30 16.67
N GLY A 147 17.90 -7.72 17.33
CA GLY A 147 17.86 -6.29 17.69
C GLY A 147 17.39 -5.35 16.59
N HIS A 148 17.03 -5.84 15.39
CA HIS A 148 16.38 -5.01 14.37
C HIS A 148 14.92 -4.76 14.75
N GLN A 149 14.55 -3.48 14.83
CA GLN A 149 13.16 -3.03 14.94
C GLN A 149 12.71 -2.59 13.55
N THR A 150 11.88 -3.37 12.87
CA THR A 150 10.97 -2.78 11.87
C THR A 150 9.83 -2.14 12.63
N ALA A 151 9.62 -0.84 12.41
CA ALA A 151 8.66 -0.07 13.16
C ALA A 151 7.31 0.11 12.45
N VAL A 152 7.10 -0.40 11.23
CA VAL A 152 5.79 -0.36 10.57
C VAL A 152 5.33 -1.70 10.01
N ALA A 153 4.13 -2.09 10.42
CA ALA A 153 3.30 -2.98 9.61
C ALA A 153 2.22 -2.12 8.93
N TRP A 154 2.28 -2.05 7.60
CA TRP A 154 1.13 -1.65 6.79
C TRP A 154 0.04 -2.70 7.02
N SER A 155 -0.96 -2.37 7.84
CA SER A 155 -1.84 -3.40 8.40
C SER A 155 -2.91 -3.83 7.39
N CYS A 156 -3.99 -3.07 7.30
CA CYS A 156 -5.10 -3.34 6.39
C CYS A 156 -5.43 -2.14 5.50
N SER A 157 -5.98 -2.47 4.35
CA SER A 157 -6.63 -1.54 3.43
C SER A 157 -8.12 -1.77 3.63
N PRO A 158 -8.85 -0.87 4.31
CA PRO A 158 -10.27 -1.07 4.59
C PRO A 158 -11.11 -1.23 3.32
N LEU A 159 -10.65 -0.65 2.19
CA LEU A 159 -11.27 -0.86 0.88
C LEU A 159 -11.49 -2.34 0.59
N PHE A 160 -10.52 -3.19 0.91
CA PHE A 160 -10.61 -4.62 0.66
C PHE A 160 -10.94 -5.41 1.94
N CYS A 161 -10.23 -5.17 3.03
CA CYS A 161 -10.35 -5.96 4.27
C CYS A 161 -11.74 -5.85 4.92
N ASN A 162 -12.37 -4.68 4.82
CA ASN A 162 -13.62 -4.34 5.50
C ASN A 162 -14.73 -4.04 4.49
N LEU A 163 -14.54 -4.47 3.24
CA LEU A 163 -15.48 -4.29 2.13
C LEU A 163 -15.83 -2.83 1.84
N MET A 164 -15.02 -1.85 2.26
CA MET A 164 -15.34 -0.44 2.05
C MET A 164 -15.35 -0.06 0.56
N ALA A 165 -14.74 -0.86 -0.32
CA ALA A 165 -14.85 -0.71 -1.78
C ALA A 165 -16.27 -0.97 -2.33
N ALA A 166 -17.17 -1.56 -1.54
CA ALA A 166 -18.59 -1.70 -1.87
C ALA A 166 -19.37 -0.39 -1.64
N GLU A 167 -18.87 0.48 -0.76
CA GLU A 167 -19.49 1.76 -0.41
C GLU A 167 -18.78 2.97 -1.02
N ILE A 168 -17.49 2.83 -1.31
CA ILE A 168 -16.63 3.86 -1.87
C ILE A 168 -16.36 3.54 -3.33
N GLN A 169 -16.52 4.54 -4.20
CA GLN A 169 -16.25 4.38 -5.62
C GLN A 169 -14.77 4.02 -5.84
N THR A 170 -14.55 2.79 -6.27
CA THR A 170 -13.24 2.25 -6.65
C THR A 170 -13.24 1.92 -8.14
N ASN A 171 -12.05 1.70 -8.71
CA ASN A 171 -11.88 1.20 -10.07
C ASN A 171 -11.76 -0.33 -10.08
N ILE A 172 -11.51 -0.90 -11.26
CA ILE A 172 -11.34 -2.34 -11.47
C ILE A 172 -10.20 -2.97 -10.66
N TYR A 173 -9.27 -2.17 -10.12
CA TYR A 173 -8.11 -2.60 -9.34
C TYR A 173 -8.35 -2.52 -7.82
N ALA A 174 -9.60 -2.29 -7.40
CA ALA A 174 -9.99 -2.02 -6.01
C ALA A 174 -9.30 -0.79 -5.41
N LEU A 175 -9.03 0.23 -6.25
CA LEU A 175 -8.36 1.48 -5.86
C LEU A 175 -9.25 2.68 -6.13
N ILE A 176 -9.08 3.75 -5.37
CA ILE A 176 -9.77 5.02 -5.56
C ILE A 176 -9.13 5.77 -6.74
N GLY A 177 -9.95 6.24 -7.68
CA GLY A 177 -9.47 6.79 -8.96
C GLY A 177 -8.96 8.23 -8.93
N ASN A 178 -9.35 9.03 -7.93
CA ASN A 178 -8.94 10.43 -7.82
C ASN A 178 -8.57 10.84 -6.40
N TRP A 179 -7.77 11.90 -6.30
CA TRP A 179 -7.20 12.38 -5.05
C TRP A 179 -8.23 12.84 -4.02
N ASN A 180 -9.25 13.61 -4.45
CA ASN A 180 -10.23 14.18 -3.52
C ASN A 180 -11.08 13.09 -2.85
N ASP A 181 -11.43 12.04 -3.61
CA ASP A 181 -12.12 10.88 -3.08
C ASP A 181 -11.22 10.08 -2.12
N ALA A 182 -9.92 9.99 -2.40
CA ALA A 182 -8.96 9.33 -1.51
C ALA A 182 -8.80 10.06 -0.17
N VAL A 183 -8.76 11.41 -0.21
CA VAL A 183 -8.79 12.25 1.00
C VAL A 183 -10.10 12.05 1.76
N SER A 184 -11.24 12.10 1.07
CA SER A 184 -12.55 11.90 1.69
C SER A 184 -12.68 10.53 2.35
N ALA A 185 -12.18 9.47 1.68
CA ALA A 185 -12.13 8.12 2.23
C ALA A 185 -11.21 8.04 3.46
N ALA A 186 -10.03 8.64 3.42
CA ALA A 186 -9.09 8.64 4.54
C ALA A 186 -9.61 9.44 5.74
N GLU A 187 -10.28 10.57 5.53
CA GLU A 187 -10.97 11.31 6.59
C GLU A 187 -12.12 10.51 7.20
N ARG A 188 -12.89 9.80 6.35
CA ARG A 188 -13.95 8.90 6.81
C ARG A 188 -13.37 7.78 7.67
N PHE A 189 -12.34 7.09 7.19
CA PHE A 189 -11.71 6.00 7.92
C PHE A 189 -11.07 6.47 9.23
N GLY A 190 -10.44 7.65 9.24
CA GLY A 190 -9.93 8.24 10.47
C GLY A 190 -10.99 8.53 11.53
N LYS A 191 -12.25 8.76 11.13
CA LYS A 191 -13.38 9.03 12.05
C LYS A 191 -14.16 7.78 12.44
N GLU A 192 -14.44 6.92 11.46
CA GLU A 192 -15.26 5.71 11.63
C GLU A 192 -14.45 4.52 12.12
N GLU A 193 -13.13 4.53 11.91
CA GLU A 193 -12.20 3.47 12.29
C GLU A 193 -12.69 2.07 11.85
N PRO A 194 -12.94 1.83 10.54
CA PRO A 194 -13.30 0.49 10.05
C PRO A 194 -12.23 -0.56 10.43
N GLU A 195 -10.99 -0.11 10.57
CA GLU A 195 -9.90 -0.75 11.32
C GLU A 195 -9.38 0.24 12.40
N PRO A 196 -8.65 -0.23 13.42
CA PRO A 196 -7.93 0.69 14.29
C PRO A 196 -6.97 1.57 13.45
N GLY A 197 -7.02 2.89 13.66
CA GLY A 197 -6.16 3.85 12.95
C GLY A 197 -4.75 3.97 13.54
N PRO A 198 -3.96 4.98 13.12
CA PRO A 198 -4.28 6.02 12.12
C PRO A 198 -4.14 5.55 10.67
N TYR A 199 -4.53 6.41 9.71
CA TYR A 199 -4.54 6.09 8.28
C TYR A 199 -3.64 6.98 7.44
N VAL A 200 -3.10 6.44 6.35
CA VAL A 200 -2.37 7.18 5.31
C VAL A 200 -2.91 6.87 3.92
N ILE A 201 -2.68 7.77 2.96
CA ILE A 201 -3.00 7.53 1.55
C ILE A 201 -1.75 6.99 0.85
N ILE A 202 -1.91 5.89 0.11
CA ILE A 202 -0.87 5.27 -0.70
C ILE A 202 -1.23 5.38 -2.18
N GLY A 203 -0.31 5.87 -2.98
CA GLY A 203 -0.39 5.72 -4.43
C GLY A 203 0.10 4.34 -4.85
N VAL A 204 -0.56 3.74 -5.83
CA VAL A 204 -0.21 2.43 -6.38
C VAL A 204 0.07 2.54 -7.87
N TRP A 205 1.20 1.98 -8.28
CA TRP A 205 1.60 1.83 -9.67
C TRP A 205 1.90 0.36 -9.99
N ALA A 206 1.83 -0.02 -11.27
CA ALA A 206 2.27 -1.33 -11.76
C ALA A 206 3.14 -1.20 -13.03
N ASP A 207 4.03 -2.15 -13.25
CA ASP A 207 4.88 -2.24 -14.44
C ASP A 207 4.08 -2.36 -15.74
N ALA A 208 2.94 -3.07 -15.68
CA ALA A 208 1.88 -3.03 -16.66
C ALA A 208 0.51 -3.06 -15.95
N PRO A 209 -0.53 -2.43 -16.53
CA PRO A 209 -1.89 -2.58 -16.01
C PRO A 209 -2.27 -4.07 -15.98
N PRO A 210 -2.67 -4.62 -14.82
CA PRO A 210 -3.04 -6.03 -14.75
C PRO A 210 -4.19 -6.33 -15.74
N PRO A 211 -4.08 -7.40 -16.53
CA PRO A 211 -5.09 -7.73 -17.53
C PRO A 211 -6.40 -8.08 -16.84
N ILE A 212 -7.48 -7.45 -17.31
CA ILE A 212 -8.83 -7.64 -16.81
C ILE A 212 -9.28 -9.07 -17.16
N PRO A 213 -9.71 -9.89 -16.19
CA PRO A 213 -10.36 -11.16 -16.49
C PRO A 213 -11.59 -10.91 -17.37
N LEU A 214 -11.71 -11.66 -18.47
CA LEU A 214 -12.88 -11.62 -19.35
C LEU A 214 -14.13 -12.16 -18.63
#